data_AF-A0A931KEG5-F1
#
_entry.id   AF-A0A931KEG5-F1
#
_cell.length_a   1.000
_cell.length_b   1.000
_cell.length_c   1.000
_cell.angle_alpha   90.00
_cell.angle_beta   90.00
_cell.angle_gamma   90.00
#
_symmetry.space_group_name_H-M   'P 1'
#
loop_
_entity.id
_entity.type
_entity.pdbx_description
1 polymer ?
#
loop_
_entity_poly.entity_id
_entity_poly.type
_entity_poly.pdbx_seq_one_letter_code
_entity_poly.pdbx_strand_id
1 'polypeptide(L)' 'MKASRIQGVPADRISFVDALRWLEMAAEETELPHLTINPARPGRVEPRVLKRRPKEFPLMKRPRRDLKQDIMNGTLAA' A
#
# COMPACT_ATOMS: atom_id res chain seq x y z
N MET A 1 -5.33 -13.73 -4.80
CA MET A 1 -4.85 -14.36 -3.55
C MET A 1 -6.00 -15.11 -2.86
N LYS A 2 -5.72 -16.28 -2.25
CA LYS A 2 -6.71 -17.11 -1.52
C LYS A 2 -7.21 -16.43 -0.24
N ALA A 3 -6.31 -15.89 0.58
CA ALA A 3 -6.65 -15.20 1.84
C ALA A 3 -7.60 -14.00 1.65
N SER A 4 -7.40 -13.21 0.59
CA SER A 4 -8.26 -12.06 0.24
C SER A 4 -9.68 -12.48 -0.06
N ARG A 5 -9.87 -13.62 -0.75
CA ARG A 5 -11.21 -14.16 -1.03
C ARG A 5 -11.88 -14.67 0.23
N ILE A 6 -11.14 -15.38 1.09
CA ILE A 6 -11.66 -15.95 2.35
C ILE A 6 -12.10 -14.85 3.33
N GLN A 7 -11.30 -13.79 3.48
CA GLN A 7 -11.57 -12.70 4.43
C GLN A 7 -12.39 -11.56 3.83
N GLY A 8 -12.71 -11.60 2.53
CA GLY A 8 -13.49 -10.56 1.85
C GLY A 8 -12.81 -9.19 1.78
N VAL A 9 -11.48 -9.13 1.85
CA VAL A 9 -10.72 -7.86 1.82
C VAL A 9 -9.79 -7.78 0.60
N PRO A 10 -9.52 -6.57 0.06
CA PRO A 10 -8.50 -6.37 -0.97
C PRO A 10 -7.13 -6.96 -0.57
N ALA A 11 -6.39 -7.48 -1.54
CA ALA A 11 -5.13 -8.19 -1.27
C ALA A 11 -4.04 -7.29 -0.66
N ASP A 12 -4.02 -6.01 -1.01
CA ASP A 12 -3.14 -4.98 -0.45
C ASP A 12 -3.43 -4.67 1.04
N ARG A 13 -4.62 -5.05 1.53
CA ARG A 13 -4.98 -4.94 2.94
C ARG A 13 -4.52 -6.11 3.80
N ILE A 14 -4.09 -7.22 3.21
CA ILE A 14 -3.57 -8.35 3.99
C ILE A 14 -2.13 -8.04 4.40
N SER A 15 -1.80 -8.25 5.68
CA SER A 15 -0.43 -8.10 6.16
C SER A 15 0.50 -9.07 5.45
N PHE A 16 1.45 -8.53 4.68
CA PHE A 16 2.45 -9.33 3.98
C PHE A 16 3.32 -10.13 4.95
N VAL A 17 3.77 -9.51 6.05
CA VAL A 17 4.62 -10.17 7.05
C VAL A 17 3.88 -11.34 7.70
N ASP A 18 2.59 -11.17 7.98
CA ASP A 18 1.78 -12.22 8.59
C ASP A 18 1.52 -13.38 7.61
N ALA A 19 1.23 -13.04 6.36
CA ALA A 19 1.09 -14.02 5.29
C ALA A 19 2.40 -14.80 5.06
N LEU A 20 3.55 -14.13 5.07
CA LEU A 20 4.86 -14.76 4.91
C LEU A 20 5.18 -15.70 6.07
N ARG A 21 4.97 -15.26 7.32
CA ARG A 21 5.16 -16.10 8.51
C ARG A 21 4.30 -17.35 8.48
N TRP A 22 3.05 -17.22 8.04
CA TRP A 22 2.19 -18.38 7.86
C TRP A 22 2.74 -19.32 6.78
N LEU A 23 3.16 -18.78 5.62
CA LEU A 23 3.75 -19.60 4.55
C LEU A 23 5.03 -20.34 4.98
N GLU A 24 5.85 -19.73 5.83
CA GLU A 24 7.07 -20.35 6.37
C GLU A 24 6.79 -21.50 7.34
N MET A 25 5.67 -21.45 8.08
CA MET A 25 5.32 -22.43 9.11
C MET A 25 4.22 -23.42 8.68
N ALA A 26 3.53 -23.16 7.57
CA ALA A 26 2.42 -23.97 7.12
C ALA A 26 2.90 -25.34 6.63
N ALA A 27 2.35 -26.40 7.23
CA ALA A 27 2.38 -27.75 6.66
C ALA A 27 1.27 -27.89 5.59
N GLU A 28 1.39 -28.87 4.69
CA GLU A 28 0.51 -29.05 3.51
C GLU A 28 -0.99 -29.07 3.82
N GLU A 29 -1.41 -29.51 5.01
CA GLU A 29 -2.82 -29.60 5.41
C GLU A 29 -3.26 -28.49 6.38
N THR A 30 -2.46 -27.43 6.54
CA THR A 30 -2.79 -26.35 7.48
C THR A 30 -3.85 -25.43 6.88
N GLU A 31 -4.97 -25.28 7.57
CA GLU A 31 -5.99 -24.29 7.19
C GLU A 31 -5.42 -22.87 7.24
N LEU A 32 -5.95 -21.99 6.38
CA LEU A 32 -5.49 -20.61 6.32
C LEU A 32 -6.08 -19.82 7.51
N PRO A 33 -5.27 -19.31 8.44
CA PRO A 33 -5.75 -18.59 9.60
C PRO A 33 -6.27 -17.20 9.21
N HIS A 34 -6.92 -16.55 10.16
CA HIS A 34 -7.30 -15.15 10.00
C HIS A 34 -6.06 -14.25 10.09
N LEU A 35 -5.44 -13.99 8.94
CA LEU A 35 -4.35 -13.04 8.78
C LEU A 35 -4.75 -11.62 9.18
N THR A 36 -3.78 -10.88 9.69
CA THR A 36 -3.90 -9.50 10.12
C THR A 36 -4.26 -8.59 8.94
N ILE A 37 -5.33 -7.81 9.11
CA ILE A 37 -5.79 -6.85 8.10
C ILE A 37 -5.26 -5.46 8.43
N ASN A 38 -4.43 -4.91 7.53
CA ASN A 38 -3.94 -3.53 7.64
C ASN A 38 -5.11 -2.54 7.50
N PRO A 39 -5.18 -1.49 8.35
CA PRO A 39 -6.22 -0.49 8.26
C PRO A 39 -6.08 0.32 6.97
N ALA A 40 -7.21 0.59 6.30
CA ALA A 40 -7.24 1.51 5.17
C ALA A 40 -6.93 2.93 5.66
N ARG A 41 -5.99 3.62 5.00
CA ARG A 41 -5.61 5.00 5.32
C ARG A 41 -5.66 5.88 4.07
N PRO A 42 -6.86 6.19 3.55
CA PRO A 42 -7.04 6.85 2.24
C PRO A 42 -6.45 8.27 2.12
N GLY A 43 -5.98 8.88 3.21
CA GLY A 43 -5.28 10.18 3.19
C GLY A 43 -3.75 10.12 3.16
N ARG A 44 -3.15 8.92 3.29
CA ARG A 44 -1.70 8.76 3.49
C ARG A 44 -0.97 8.64 2.16
N VAL A 45 -1.06 9.70 1.35
CA VAL A 45 -0.37 9.83 0.07
C VAL A 45 0.59 11.01 0.09
N GLU A 46 1.74 10.85 -0.56
CA GLU A 46 2.76 11.89 -0.72
C GLU A 46 3.25 11.91 -2.16
N PRO A 47 3.40 13.09 -2.79
CA PRO A 47 3.89 13.18 -4.16
C PRO A 47 5.39 12.88 -4.27
N ARG A 48 5.78 12.10 -5.27
CA ARG A 48 7.17 11.82 -5.67
C ARG A 48 7.84 13.02 -6.35
N VAL A 49 8.09 14.08 -5.59
CA VAL A 49 8.78 15.29 -6.06
C VAL A 49 9.79 15.80 -5.03
N LEU A 50 10.84 16.46 -5.52
CA LEU A 50 11.94 17.00 -4.70
C LEU A 50 11.71 18.47 -4.41
N LYS A 51 12.08 18.91 -3.20
CA LYS A 51 12.02 20.36 -2.89
C LYS A 51 13.16 21.16 -3.49
N ARG A 52 14.39 20.61 -3.54
CA ARG A 52 15.61 21.42 -3.83
C ARG A 52 16.79 20.68 -4.48
N ARG A 53 17.01 19.39 -4.17
CA ARG A 53 18.19 18.65 -4.67
C ARG A 53 17.92 17.99 -6.02
N PRO A 54 18.93 17.84 -6.90
CA PRO A 54 18.82 16.99 -8.08
C PRO A 54 18.95 15.51 -7.65
N LYS A 55 17.82 14.82 -7.65
CA LYS A 55 17.72 13.35 -7.76
C LYS A 55 16.88 13.07 -9.02
N GLU A 56 16.69 11.82 -9.38
CA GLU A 56 15.91 11.38 -10.55
C GLU A 56 14.39 11.70 -10.47
N PHE A 57 13.97 12.57 -9.56
CA PHE A 57 12.59 12.97 -9.37
C PHE A 57 12.37 14.44 -9.77
N PRO A 58 11.20 14.79 -10.33
CA PRO A 58 10.88 16.17 -10.68
C PRO A 58 10.93 17.12 -9.48
N LEU A 59 11.22 18.39 -9.72
CA LEU A 59 11.14 19.43 -8.69
C LEU A 59 9.68 19.76 -8.34
N MET A 60 9.44 20.09 -7.07
CA MET A 60 8.15 20.54 -6.54
C MET A 60 7.89 21.98 -6.99
N LYS A 61 7.18 22.11 -8.12
CA LYS A 61 6.79 23.41 -8.70
C LYS A 61 5.47 23.97 -8.16
N ARG A 62 4.66 23.13 -7.50
CA ARG A 62 3.34 23.47 -6.94
C ARG A 62 3.29 23.16 -5.45
N PRO A 63 2.41 23.82 -4.67
CA PRO A 63 2.16 23.48 -3.28
C PRO A 63 1.85 21.99 -3.11
N ARG A 64 2.45 21.37 -2.08
CA ARG A 64 2.26 19.94 -1.80
C ARG A 64 0.79 19.54 -1.63
N ARG A 65 -0.05 20.43 -1.08
CA ARG A 65 -1.48 20.17 -0.88
C ARG A 65 -2.20 19.92 -2.22
N ASP A 66 -1.87 20.68 -3.24
CA ASP A 66 -2.50 20.60 -4.56
C ASP A 66 -2.06 19.29 -5.24
N LEU A 67 -0.78 18.94 -5.11
CA LEU A 67 -0.24 17.65 -5.60
C LEU A 67 -0.87 16.44 -4.91
N LYS A 68 -1.16 16.54 -3.60
CA LYS A 68 -1.88 15.47 -2.88
C LYS A 68 -3.31 15.31 -3.38
N GLN A 69 -3.99 16.42 -3.67
CA GLN A 69 -5.33 16.39 -4.25
C GLN A 69 -5.31 15.71 -5.63
N ASP A 70 -4.33 16.05 -6.48
CA ASP A 70 -4.19 15.42 -7.80
C ASP A 70 -3.95 13.91 -7.70
N ILE A 71 -3.20 13.44 -6.71
CA ILE A 71 -2.99 12.01 -6.43
C ILE A 71 -4.29 11.35 -5.97
N MET A 72 -5.02 11.97 -5.05
CA MET A 72 -6.32 11.44 -4.59
C MET A 72 -7.35 11.39 -5.73
N ASN A 73 -7.27 12.33 -6.67
CA ASN A 73 -8.11 12.38 -7.86
C ASN A 73 -7.63 11.44 -8.99
N GLY A 74 -6.48 10.77 -8.84
CA GLY A 74 -5.90 9.88 -9.84
C GLY A 74 -5.27 10.57 -11.06
N THR A 75 -5.11 11.89 -11.02
CA THR A 75 -4.51 12.69 -12.12
C THR A 75 -2.98 12.62 -12.12
N LEU A 76 -2.37 12.31 -10.98
CA LEU A 76 -0.93 12.22 -10.80
C LEU A 76 -0.55 10.91 -10.10
N ALA A 77 0.56 10.29 -10.52
CA ALA A 77 1.09 9.11 -9.85
C ALA A 77 1.73 9.48 -8.49
N ALA A 78 1.51 8.62 -7.49
CA ALA A 78 2.04 8.73 -6.14
C ALA A 78 3.41 8.06 -5.99
#